data_AF-B9G268-F1
#
_entry.id   AF-B9G268-F1
#
_cell.length_a   1.000
_cell.length_b   1.000
_cell.length_c   1.000
_cell.angle_alpha   90.00
_cell.angle_beta   90.00
_cell.angle_gamma   90.00
#
_symmetry.space_group_name_H-M   'P 1'
#
loop_
_entity.id
_entity.type
_entity.pdbx_description
1 polymer ?
#
loop_
_entity_poly.entity_id
_entity_poly.type
_entity_poly.pdbx_seq_one_letter_code
_entity_poly.pdbx_strand_id
1 'polypeptide(L)'
;MAQNGPSKGVKMPMGSADWNDYNTRVVYEIFVEQVDAGNRPNTYLSNPRYDEVIEKFAARTGWDNTKETVTATVERWKQLKADTPGCTKFMKSFTKTREDPPDCSIKDVMALVEECGAVEQINEYFIAIEIFIKKDQREMFVNYLRTPTGRFGWLKKKYEVKCQSESKNGSSDEEYEFDLLAM
;
A
#
# COMPACT_ATOMS: atom_id res chain seq x y z
N MET A 1 -25.43 -12.96 40.02
CA MET A 1 -25.59 -13.57 38.69
C MET A 1 -25.15 -12.55 37.65
N ALA A 2 -23.88 -12.55 37.26
CA ALA A 2 -23.39 -11.63 36.23
C ALA A 2 -23.70 -12.23 34.85
N GLN A 3 -24.39 -11.48 34.01
CA GLN A 3 -24.83 -11.90 32.68
C GLN A 3 -23.63 -11.88 31.74
N ASN A 4 -23.24 -13.05 31.21
CA ASN A 4 -22.25 -13.16 30.14
C ASN A 4 -22.92 -12.78 28.82
N GLY A 5 -22.69 -11.56 28.35
CA GLY A 5 -23.03 -11.14 26.99
C GLY A 5 -22.19 -11.89 25.95
N PRO A 6 -22.67 -12.00 24.69
CA PRO A 6 -21.98 -12.75 23.66
C PRO A 6 -20.66 -12.06 23.30
N SER A 7 -19.55 -12.74 23.58
CA SER A 7 -18.22 -12.29 23.19
C SER A 7 -18.12 -12.28 21.67
N LYS A 8 -18.05 -11.08 21.08
CA LYS A 8 -17.71 -10.90 19.68
C LYS A 8 -16.32 -11.51 19.49
N GLY A 9 -16.21 -12.56 18.70
CA GLY A 9 -14.93 -13.23 18.43
C GLY A 9 -13.94 -12.23 17.84
N VAL A 10 -13.03 -11.73 18.67
CA VAL A 10 -11.90 -10.90 18.25
C VAL A 10 -10.92 -11.83 17.55
N LYS A 11 -10.79 -11.67 16.23
CA LYS A 11 -9.76 -12.36 15.46
C LYS A 11 -8.42 -11.72 15.82
N MET A 12 -7.52 -12.52 16.38
CA MET A 12 -6.11 -12.14 16.56
C MET A 12 -5.57 -11.65 15.20
N PRO A 13 -4.95 -10.46 15.12
CA PRO A 13 -4.31 -9.97 13.90
C PRO A 13 -2.97 -10.69 13.69
N MET A 14 -3.02 -12.01 13.45
CA MET A 14 -1.82 -12.82 13.20
C MET A 14 -1.13 -12.45 11.87
N GLY A 15 -1.82 -11.75 10.96
CA GLY A 15 -1.32 -11.42 9.62
C GLY A 15 -0.65 -10.05 9.45
N SER A 16 -0.78 -9.12 10.42
CA SER A 16 -0.28 -7.74 10.28
C SER A 16 0.82 -7.35 11.27
N ALA A 17 1.13 -8.20 12.25
CA ALA A 17 2.26 -7.97 13.15
C ALA A 17 3.61 -8.22 12.45
N ASP A 18 4.60 -7.37 12.76
CA ASP A 18 5.99 -7.58 12.37
C ASP A 18 6.59 -8.72 13.22
N TRP A 19 6.52 -9.96 12.74
CA TRP A 19 7.01 -11.16 13.42
C TRP A 19 8.53 -11.32 13.31
N ASN A 20 9.27 -10.34 13.81
CA ASN A 20 10.72 -10.43 14.00
C ASN A 20 11.09 -11.31 15.21
N ASP A 21 12.37 -11.67 15.36
CA ASP A 21 12.86 -12.56 16.43
C ASP A 21 12.50 -12.07 17.83
N TYR A 22 12.50 -10.74 18.05
CA TYR A 22 12.14 -10.14 19.33
C TYR A 22 10.65 -10.29 19.63
N ASN A 23 9.76 -9.89 18.70
CA ASN A 23 8.32 -9.99 18.88
C ASN A 23 7.87 -11.44 19.03
N THR A 24 8.47 -12.34 18.24
CA THR A 24 8.25 -13.78 18.33
C THR A 24 8.63 -14.29 19.72
N ARG A 25 9.80 -13.91 20.25
CA ARG A 25 10.23 -14.29 21.60
C ARG A 25 9.28 -13.76 22.68
N VAL A 26 8.88 -12.49 22.60
CA VAL A 26 7.96 -11.87 23.57
C VAL A 26 6.63 -12.60 23.61
N VAL A 27 6.05 -12.97 22.46
CA VAL A 27 4.77 -13.70 22.45
C VAL A 27 4.92 -15.07 23.09
N TYR A 28 6.01 -15.79 22.81
CA TYR A 28 6.27 -17.09 23.44
C TYR A 28 6.42 -16.98 24.95
N GLU A 29 7.17 -16.00 25.45
CA GLU A 29 7.32 -15.76 26.89
C GLU A 29 5.96 -15.49 27.55
N ILE A 30 5.10 -14.69 26.93
CA ILE A 30 3.75 -14.41 27.45
C ILE A 30 2.89 -15.69 27.47
N PHE A 31 2.97 -16.53 26.43
CA PHE A 31 2.26 -17.82 26.41
C PHE A 31 2.74 -18.77 27.51
N VAL A 32 4.05 -18.83 27.77
CA VAL A 32 4.62 -19.62 28.87
C VAL A 32 4.06 -19.13 30.21
N GLU A 33 4.05 -17.82 30.46
CA GLU A 33 3.47 -17.25 31.70
C GLU A 33 1.98 -17.62 31.89
N GLN A 34 1.20 -17.64 30.81
CA GLN A 34 -0.21 -18.02 30.87
C GLN A 34 -0.38 -19.52 31.20
N VAL A 35 0.49 -20.37 30.67
CA VAL A 35 0.49 -21.81 31.00
C VAL A 35 0.89 -22.03 32.46
N ASP A 36 1.95 -21.37 32.93
CA ASP A 36 2.42 -21.47 34.32
C ASP A 36 1.40 -20.94 35.33
N ALA A 37 0.63 -19.92 34.94
CA ALA A 37 -0.48 -19.39 35.75
C ALA A 37 -1.71 -20.32 35.79
N GLY A 38 -1.69 -21.47 35.12
CA GLY A 38 -2.81 -22.41 35.06
C GLY A 38 -3.98 -21.91 34.21
N ASN A 39 -3.78 -20.89 33.37
CA ASN A 39 -4.81 -20.32 32.49
C ASN A 39 -5.12 -21.18 31.25
N ARG A 40 -4.66 -22.43 31.26
CA ARG A 40 -4.90 -23.46 30.26
C ARG A 40 -5.73 -24.59 30.88
N PRO A 41 -7.04 -24.37 31.17
CA PRO A 41 -7.89 -25.35 31.87
C PRO A 41 -8.16 -26.63 31.04
N ASN A 42 -7.79 -26.64 29.76
CA ASN A 42 -7.87 -27.78 28.86
C ASN A 42 -6.62 -27.79 27.94
N THR A 43 -6.72 -28.25 26.69
CA THR A 43 -5.62 -28.24 25.71
C THR A 43 -5.24 -26.83 25.23
N TYR A 44 -6.06 -25.80 25.46
CA TYR A 44 -5.84 -24.44 24.97
C TYR A 44 -6.05 -23.39 26.07
N LEU A 45 -5.50 -22.18 25.90
CA LEU A 45 -5.87 -21.04 26.72
C LEU A 45 -7.37 -20.75 26.55
N SER A 46 -8.02 -20.22 27.59
CA SER A 46 -9.40 -19.74 27.46
C SER A 46 -9.46 -18.42 26.68
N ASN A 47 -10.60 -18.13 26.03
CA ASN A 47 -10.77 -16.94 25.18
C ASN A 47 -10.36 -15.62 25.86
N PRO A 48 -10.77 -15.30 27.10
CA PRO A 48 -10.37 -14.05 27.76
C PRO A 48 -8.86 -13.93 27.99
N ARG A 49 -8.13 -15.04 27.97
CA ARG A 49 -6.68 -15.05 28.21
C ARG A 49 -5.89 -14.73 26.96
N TYR A 50 -6.47 -14.97 25.78
CA TYR A 50 -5.89 -14.44 24.55
C TYR A 50 -5.96 -12.90 24.53
N ASP A 51 -7.02 -12.30 25.06
CA ASP A 51 -7.10 -10.84 25.20
C ASP A 51 -5.96 -10.33 26.12
N GLU A 52 -5.69 -11.00 27.23
CA GLU A 52 -4.55 -10.68 28.10
C GLU A 52 -3.19 -10.89 27.41
N VAL A 53 -3.06 -11.90 26.54
CA VAL A 53 -1.85 -12.11 25.74
C VAL A 53 -1.64 -10.91 24.81
N ILE A 54 -2.70 -10.42 24.15
CA ILE A 54 -2.65 -9.24 23.28
C ILE A 54 -2.25 -8.00 24.08
N GLU A 55 -2.87 -7.77 25.24
CA GLU A 55 -2.56 -6.62 26.10
C GLU A 55 -1.11 -6.64 26.59
N LYS A 56 -0.65 -7.79 27.09
CA LYS A 56 0.75 -7.98 27.51
C LYS A 56 1.72 -7.82 26.34
N PHE A 57 1.36 -8.33 25.17
CA PHE A 57 2.17 -8.20 23.96
C PHE A 57 2.29 -6.74 23.54
N ALA A 58 1.18 -6.01 23.47
CA ALA A 58 1.16 -4.58 23.19
C ALA A 58 1.97 -3.78 24.23
N ALA A 59 1.84 -4.10 25.51
CA ALA A 59 2.60 -3.45 26.58
C ALA A 59 4.11 -3.67 26.45
N ARG A 60 4.55 -4.89 26.13
CA ARG A 60 5.99 -5.23 26.01
C ARG A 60 6.60 -4.70 24.71
N THR A 61 5.91 -4.85 23.59
CA THR A 61 6.43 -4.51 22.25
C THR A 61 6.14 -3.05 21.85
N GLY A 62 5.20 -2.38 22.51
CA GLY A 62 4.66 -1.09 22.07
C GLY A 62 3.75 -1.22 20.84
N TRP A 63 3.31 -2.43 20.50
CA TRP A 63 2.46 -2.68 19.34
C TRP A 63 1.05 -2.08 19.52
N ASP A 64 0.63 -1.26 18.57
CA ASP A 64 -0.72 -0.72 18.42
C ASP A 64 -1.53 -1.66 17.52
N ASN A 65 -2.46 -2.42 18.12
CA ASN A 65 -3.33 -3.34 17.38
C ASN A 65 -4.33 -2.62 16.46
N THR A 66 -4.60 -1.33 16.67
CA THR A 66 -5.53 -0.55 15.82
C THR A 66 -4.83 0.09 14.64
N LYS A 67 -3.58 0.54 14.82
CA LYS A 67 -2.78 1.16 13.77
C LYS A 67 -1.84 0.20 13.07
N GLU A 68 -1.79 -1.06 13.53
CA GLU A 68 -0.90 -2.11 13.05
C GLU A 68 0.56 -1.64 12.99
N THR A 69 1.00 -0.91 14.03
CA THR A 69 2.32 -0.29 14.07
C THR A 69 2.86 -0.23 15.49
N VAL A 70 4.18 -0.10 15.66
CA VAL A 70 4.78 0.07 16.98
C VAL A 70 4.65 1.54 17.42
N THR A 71 3.68 1.82 18.29
CA THR A 71 3.63 3.07 19.05
C THR A 71 4.55 2.99 20.26
N ALA A 72 5.75 3.55 20.13
CA ALA A 72 6.69 3.71 21.23
C ALA A 72 6.55 5.09 21.92
N THR A 73 6.83 5.15 23.23
CA THR A 73 6.97 6.41 23.97
C THR A 73 8.18 7.20 23.48
N VAL A 74 8.24 8.51 23.78
CA VAL A 74 9.37 9.36 23.39
C VAL A 74 10.70 8.83 23.95
N GLU A 75 10.74 8.29 25.17
CA GLU A 75 11.96 7.67 25.70
C GLU A 75 12.32 6.38 24.95
N ARG A 76 11.34 5.53 24.64
CA ARG A 76 11.58 4.29 23.88
C ARG A 76 12.09 4.59 22.47
N TRP A 77 11.59 5.65 21.83
CA TRP A 77 12.15 6.15 20.57
C TRP A 77 13.59 6.66 20.71
N LYS A 78 13.94 7.32 21.83
CA LYS A 78 15.33 7.74 22.10
C LYS A 78 16.25 6.52 22.22
N GLN A 79 15.82 5.49 22.96
CA GLN A 79 16.60 4.26 23.14
C GLN A 79 16.78 3.50 21.82
N LEU A 80 15.70 3.26 21.07
CA LEU A 80 15.75 2.59 19.76
C LEU A 80 16.68 3.29 18.76
N LYS A 81 16.70 4.62 18.77
CA LYS A 81 17.58 5.42 17.92
C LYS A 81 19.05 5.35 18.35
N ALA A 82 19.32 5.13 19.64
CA ALA A 82 20.65 4.90 20.16
C ALA A 82 21.15 3.49 19.83
N ASP A 83 20.29 2.48 19.99
CA ASP A 83 20.60 1.07 19.76
C ASP A 83 20.75 0.73 18.28
N THR A 84 20.14 1.51 17.37
CA THR A 84 20.28 1.36 15.92
C THR A 84 20.95 2.60 15.28
N PRO A 85 22.29 2.73 15.38
CA PRO A 85 23.03 3.83 14.77
C PRO A 85 22.78 3.88 13.26
N GLY A 86 22.18 4.96 12.78
CA GLY A 86 21.86 5.14 11.36
C GLY A 86 20.39 4.90 10.98
N CYS A 87 19.57 4.30 11.84
CA CYS A 87 18.10 4.18 11.61
C CYS A 87 17.45 5.55 11.39
N THR A 88 17.94 6.59 12.09
CA THR A 88 17.47 7.96 11.89
C THR A 88 17.81 8.54 10.52
N LYS A 89 18.83 8.04 9.82
CA LYS A 89 19.15 8.45 8.44
C LYS A 89 18.08 7.93 7.47
N PHE A 90 17.56 6.73 7.72
CA PHE A 90 16.45 6.14 6.97
C PHE A 90 15.10 6.76 7.34
N MET A 91 14.82 6.98 8.63
CA MET A 91 13.59 7.69 9.06
C MET A 91 13.56 9.13 8.55
N LYS A 92 14.67 9.87 8.58
CA LYS A 92 14.73 11.21 7.96
C LYS A 92 14.54 11.16 6.45
N SER A 93 14.85 10.05 5.76
CA SER A 93 14.50 9.91 4.34
C SER A 93 12.99 9.70 4.13
N PHE A 94 12.31 9.10 5.11
CA PHE A 94 10.87 8.81 5.08
C PHE A 94 10.01 9.96 5.63
N THR A 95 10.55 10.77 6.55
CA THR A 95 9.85 11.86 7.25
C THR A 95 10.43 13.25 6.96
N LYS A 96 11.39 13.38 6.05
CA LYS A 96 11.64 14.69 5.43
C LYS A 96 10.38 14.97 4.62
N THR A 97 9.51 15.82 5.13
CA THR A 97 8.76 16.72 4.27
C THR A 97 9.82 17.38 3.42
N ARG A 98 9.96 16.86 2.20
CA ARG A 98 10.86 17.42 1.23
C ARG A 98 10.34 18.84 1.04
N GLU A 99 11.24 19.81 1.09
CA GLU A 99 11.03 20.96 0.23
C GLU A 99 11.12 20.39 -1.18
N ASP A 100 9.95 19.98 -1.70
CA ASP A 100 9.81 19.25 -2.95
C ASP A 100 9.98 20.22 -4.12
N PRO A 101 10.87 19.94 -5.09
CA PRO A 101 10.51 20.13 -6.50
C PRO A 101 9.28 19.26 -6.77
N PRO A 102 8.32 19.72 -7.61
CA PRO A 102 6.95 19.16 -7.70
C PRO A 102 6.96 17.63 -7.74
N ASP A 103 6.43 17.01 -6.69
CA ASP A 103 6.50 15.55 -6.51
C ASP A 103 5.53 14.85 -7.47
N CYS A 104 5.88 13.65 -7.93
CA CYS A 104 5.19 12.91 -9.01
C CYS A 104 3.83 12.30 -8.58
N SER A 105 3.07 12.96 -7.71
CA SER A 105 1.73 12.51 -7.34
C SER A 105 0.79 12.60 -8.54
N ILE A 106 -0.23 11.75 -8.59
CA ILE A 106 -1.21 11.78 -9.70
C ILE A 106 -1.82 13.18 -9.82
N LYS A 107 -2.10 13.85 -8.69
CA LYS A 107 -2.67 15.20 -8.71
C LYS A 107 -1.74 16.22 -9.36
N ASP A 108 -0.46 16.20 -9.01
CA ASP A 108 0.54 17.14 -9.55
C ASP A 108 0.84 16.86 -11.02
N VAL A 109 0.89 15.59 -11.40
CA VAL A 109 1.05 15.18 -12.81
C VAL A 109 -0.15 15.62 -13.64
N MET A 110 -1.38 15.48 -13.14
CA MET A 110 -2.58 15.92 -13.85
C MET A 110 -2.64 17.46 -13.99
N ALA A 111 -2.18 18.22 -13.00
CA ALA A 111 -2.03 19.68 -13.13
C ALA A 111 -1.05 20.04 -14.28
N LEU A 112 0.08 19.33 -14.39
CA LEU A 112 1.01 19.52 -15.50
C LEU A 112 0.40 19.13 -16.85
N VAL A 113 -0.49 18.12 -16.91
CA VAL A 113 -1.20 17.73 -18.14
C VAL A 113 -2.10 18.86 -18.64
N GLU A 114 -2.85 19.48 -17.72
CA GLU A 114 -3.69 20.65 -18.02
C GLU A 114 -2.84 21.85 -18.47
N GLU A 115 -1.71 22.13 -17.79
CA GLU A 115 -0.75 23.18 -18.19
C GLU A 115 -0.15 22.95 -19.59
N CYS A 116 -0.07 21.69 -20.05
CA CYS A 116 0.38 21.35 -21.39
C CYS A 116 -0.70 21.52 -22.46
N GLY A 117 -1.93 21.85 -22.08
CA GLY A 117 -3.07 22.03 -22.98
C GLY A 117 -3.86 20.74 -23.26
N ALA A 118 -3.57 19.65 -22.53
CA ALA A 118 -4.39 18.44 -22.59
C ALA A 118 -5.59 18.63 -21.66
N VAL A 119 -6.68 19.18 -22.20
CA VAL A 119 -7.95 19.38 -21.49
C VAL A 119 -8.79 18.10 -21.46
N GLU A 120 -9.76 17.99 -20.55
CA GLU A 120 -10.51 16.76 -20.24
C GLU A 120 -11.27 16.10 -21.41
N GLN A 121 -11.26 16.70 -22.58
CA GLN A 121 -12.06 16.29 -23.75
C GLN A 121 -11.21 15.88 -24.95
N ILE A 122 -9.88 15.84 -24.82
CA ILE A 122 -9.00 15.42 -25.90
C ILE A 122 -8.24 14.14 -25.55
N ASN A 123 -7.85 13.40 -26.59
CA ASN A 123 -7.21 12.09 -26.49
C ASN A 123 -5.99 12.08 -25.56
N GLU A 124 -5.22 13.17 -25.54
CA GLU A 124 -4.03 13.35 -24.72
C GLU A 124 -4.34 13.38 -23.21
N TYR A 125 -5.52 13.84 -22.80
CA TYR A 125 -5.94 13.79 -21.39
C TYR A 125 -6.42 12.39 -21.01
N PHE A 126 -7.19 11.73 -21.88
CA PHE A 126 -7.64 10.36 -21.63
C PHE A 126 -6.47 9.38 -21.52
N ILE A 127 -5.47 9.48 -22.41
CA ILE A 127 -4.28 8.64 -22.33
C ILE A 127 -3.43 8.96 -21.08
N ALA A 128 -3.43 10.21 -20.61
CA ALA A 128 -2.75 10.60 -19.38
C ALA A 128 -3.34 9.89 -18.14
N ILE A 129 -4.68 9.85 -18.02
CA ILE A 129 -5.37 9.17 -16.91
C ILE A 129 -4.93 7.70 -16.80
N GLU A 130 -4.77 7.02 -17.94
CA GLU A 130 -4.39 5.60 -17.95
C GLU A 130 -2.90 5.38 -17.70
N ILE A 131 -2.03 6.17 -18.34
CA ILE A 131 -0.59 5.96 -18.30
C ILE A 131 -0.02 6.32 -16.92
N PHE A 132 -0.57 7.35 -16.27
CA PHE A 132 -0.06 7.83 -14.99
C PHE A 132 -0.48 7.01 -13.78
N ILE A 133 -1.18 5.89 -13.97
CA ILE A 133 -1.29 4.85 -12.94
C ILE A 133 0.12 4.29 -12.63
N LYS A 134 1.00 4.21 -13.64
CA LYS A 134 2.37 3.67 -13.51
C LYS A 134 3.34 4.76 -13.05
N LYS A 135 4.01 4.53 -11.91
CA LYS A 135 4.97 5.47 -11.30
C LYS A 135 6.10 5.85 -12.25
N ASP A 136 6.69 4.89 -12.95
CA ASP A 136 7.81 5.15 -13.87
C ASP A 136 7.42 6.09 -15.02
N GLN A 137 6.17 6.02 -15.47
CA GLN A 137 5.66 6.92 -16.51
C GLN A 137 5.46 8.34 -15.97
N ARG A 138 5.02 8.48 -14.71
CA ARG A 138 4.95 9.78 -14.02
C ARG A 138 6.35 10.39 -13.86
N GLU A 139 7.32 9.60 -13.41
CA GLU A 139 8.70 10.05 -13.26
C GLU A 139 9.32 10.45 -14.61
N MET A 140 9.06 9.69 -15.67
CA MET A 140 9.49 10.03 -17.04
C MET A 140 8.93 11.38 -17.48
N PHE A 141 7.62 11.59 -17.27
CA PHE A 141 6.90 12.79 -17.68
C PHE A 141 7.30 14.06 -16.90
N VAL A 142 7.52 13.95 -15.59
CA VAL A 142 7.85 15.10 -14.73
C VAL A 142 9.33 15.46 -14.83
N ASN A 143 10.22 14.48 -14.75
CA ASN A 143 11.66 14.74 -14.58
C ASN A 143 12.42 14.92 -15.90
N TYR A 144 12.02 14.21 -16.95
CA TYR A 144 12.76 14.20 -18.22
C TYR A 144 12.14 15.10 -19.28
N LEU A 145 10.84 15.39 -19.21
CA LEU A 145 10.16 16.31 -20.12
C LEU A 145 9.98 17.67 -19.45
N ARG A 146 10.82 18.63 -19.84
CA ARG A 146 10.89 19.96 -19.20
C ARG A 146 9.88 20.97 -19.76
N THR A 147 9.48 20.83 -21.02
CA THR A 147 8.63 21.81 -21.71
C THR A 147 7.19 21.31 -21.82
N PRO A 148 6.19 22.20 -21.71
CA PRO A 148 4.78 21.84 -21.92
C PRO A 148 4.53 21.21 -23.31
N THR A 149 5.14 21.77 -24.35
CA THR A 149 5.06 21.21 -25.72
C THR A 149 5.66 19.81 -25.82
N GLY A 150 6.78 19.54 -25.13
CA GLY A 150 7.40 18.22 -25.12
C GLY A 150 6.56 17.18 -24.40
N ARG A 151 5.94 17.56 -23.29
CA ARG A 151 4.98 16.74 -22.54
C ARG A 151 3.74 16.41 -23.38
N PHE A 152 3.15 17.41 -24.04
CA PHE A 152 2.01 17.21 -24.92
C PHE A 152 2.33 16.28 -26.11
N GLY A 153 3.46 16.51 -26.78
CA GLY A 153 3.90 15.66 -27.89
C GLY A 153 4.18 14.21 -27.46
N TRP A 154 4.65 14.00 -26.23
CA TRP A 154 4.82 12.67 -25.67
C TRP A 154 3.48 11.97 -25.42
N LEU A 155 2.49 12.65 -24.83
CA LEU A 155 1.15 12.11 -24.63
C LEU A 155 0.49 11.73 -25.96
N LYS A 156 0.63 12.60 -26.96
CA LYS A 156 0.15 12.32 -28.32
C LYS A 156 0.76 11.04 -28.91
N LYS A 157 2.08 10.89 -28.83
CA LYS A 157 2.78 9.68 -29.31
C LYS A 157 2.35 8.42 -28.56
N LYS A 158 2.08 8.55 -27.25
CA LYS A 158 1.57 7.44 -26.43
C LYS A 158 0.17 7.00 -26.88
N TYR A 159 -0.71 7.95 -27.18
CA TYR A 159 -2.04 7.67 -27.72
C TYR A 159 -1.96 6.99 -29.10
N GLU A 160 -1.12 7.51 -30.01
CA GLU A 160 -0.93 6.94 -31.36
C GLU A 160 -0.45 5.48 -31.31
N VAL A 161 0.50 5.16 -30.42
CA VAL A 161 0.97 3.78 -30.22
C VAL A 161 -0.16 2.88 -29.71
N LYS A 162 -1.02 3.40 -28.82
CA LYS A 162 -2.18 2.65 -28.30
C LYS A 162 -3.17 2.31 -29.42
N CYS A 163 -3.58 3.27 -30.24
CA CYS A 163 -4.50 3.03 -31.37
C CYS A 163 -3.95 2.03 -32.40
N GLN A 164 -2.64 2.01 -32.62
CA GLN A 164 -1.99 1.05 -33.53
C GLN A 164 -1.96 -0.38 -32.98
N SER A 165 -2.05 -0.56 -31.66
CA SER A 165 -2.13 -1.87 -31.03
C SER A 165 -3.55 -2.45 -31.07
N GLU A 166 -4.56 -1.59 -31.01
CA GLU A 166 -5.98 -1.98 -31.07
C GLU A 166 -6.42 -2.40 -32.48
N SER A 167 -5.83 -1.80 -33.52
CA SER A 167 -6.09 -2.16 -34.93
C SER A 167 -5.49 -3.51 -35.36
N LYS A 168 -4.50 -4.03 -34.63
CA LYS A 168 -3.89 -5.35 -34.91
C LYS A 168 -4.54 -6.51 -34.17
N ASN A 169 -5.29 -6.23 -33.10
CA ASN A 169 -6.04 -7.24 -32.34
C ASN A 169 -7.47 -7.46 -32.85
N GLY A 170 -7.89 -6.74 -33.91
CA GLY A 170 -9.20 -6.87 -34.56
C GLY A 170 -9.22 -7.79 -35.78
N SER A 171 -8.19 -8.62 -35.99
CA SER A 171 -8.14 -9.58 -37.09
C SER A 171 -8.05 -11.00 -36.53
N SER A 172 -9.21 -11.54 -36.18
CA SER A 172 -9.45 -12.97 -36.05
C SER A 172 -10.94 -13.19 -36.33
N ASP A 173 -11.21 -13.59 -37.57
CA ASP A 173 -12.29 -14.47 -38.02
C ASP A 173 -13.72 -14.15 -37.59
N GLU A 174 -14.50 -13.55 -38.50
CA GLU A 174 -15.77 -14.15 -38.98
C GLU A 174 -15.99 -13.67 -40.43
N GLU A 175 -15.44 -14.46 -41.35
CA GLU A 175 -15.81 -14.52 -42.76
C GLU A 175 -17.25 -15.05 -42.83
N TYR A 176 -18.25 -14.17 -42.72
CA TYR A 176 -19.62 -14.52 -43.10
C TYR A 176 -19.71 -14.47 -44.62
N GLU A 177 -19.55 -15.65 -45.19
CA GLU A 177 -19.86 -16.09 -46.54
C GLU A 177 -21.20 -15.50 -47.02
N PHE A 178 -21.12 -14.34 -47.67
CA PHE A 178 -22.19 -13.80 -48.50
C PHE A 178 -22.08 -14.48 -49.87
N ASP A 179 -22.53 -15.72 -49.96
CA ASP A 179 -22.90 -16.36 -51.22
C ASP A 179 -23.82 -17.57 -50.97
N LEU A 180 -25.09 -17.28 -50.71
CA LEU A 180 -26.19 -18.18 -51.07
C LEU A 180 -27.34 -17.35 -51.67
N LEU A 181 -27.09 -16.87 -52.89
CA LEU A 181 -28.11 -16.43 -53.82
C LEU A 181 -28.18 -17.44 -54.98
N ALA A 182 -29.04 -18.46 -54.87
CA ALA A 182 -29.67 -19.15 -56.00
C ALA A 182 -30.62 -20.25 -55.51
N MET A 183 -31.90 -19.91 -55.34
CA MET A 183 -33.11 -20.60 -55.84
C MET A 183 -34.37 -20.04 -55.19
#